data_AF-A0A1M7LFA4-F1
#
_entry.id   AF-A0A1M7LFA4-F1
#
_cell.length_a   1.000
_cell.length_b   1.000
_cell.length_c   1.000
_cell.angle_alpha   90.00
_cell.angle_beta   90.00
_cell.angle_gamma   90.00
#
_symmetry.space_group_name_H-M   'P 1'
#
loop_
_entity.id
_entity.type
_entity.pdbx_description
1 polymer ?
#
loop_
_entity_poly.entity_id
_entity_poly.type
_entity_poly.pdbx_seq_one_letter_code
_entity_poly.pdbx_strand_id
1 'polypeptide(L)'
;METNLFKMKKNYFILFCLFAAQASAQVNHKLAKTIDSLYEADQSVQLRLKEMYERHAPQDSLKMQDSLKKATYMNGLLLSKKIYAQYGYPTEKMVGEDASHHFFVLIQHSDSDPRFQVEMLPVLDMLSKNANISRKDYAYLYDRVQCNTRGKQLYGTQPTYDKSGNLFDSNNKIIYPPDLADPENVDKRRKEVGLGPIEEYYESILQMLGRPRQKAKTN
;
A
#
# COMPACT_ATOMS: atom_id res chain seq x y z
N MET A 1 -45.08 71.56 -27.74
CA MET A 1 -45.58 70.19 -28.00
C MET A 1 -44.46 69.46 -28.74
N GLU A 2 -43.37 69.20 -28.04
CA GLU A 2 -43.06 67.92 -27.37
C GLU A 2 -42.82 66.76 -28.34
N THR A 3 -41.54 66.39 -28.36
CA THR A 3 -40.84 65.32 -29.06
C THR A 3 -41.25 63.93 -28.56
N ASN A 4 -41.37 62.94 -29.45
CA ASN A 4 -41.32 61.53 -29.06
C ASN A 4 -40.23 60.79 -29.84
N LEU A 5 -39.09 60.63 -29.17
CA LEU A 5 -37.92 59.87 -29.59
C LEU A 5 -38.12 58.40 -29.19
N PHE A 6 -38.17 57.51 -30.18
CA PHE A 6 -38.34 56.06 -30.00
C PHE A 6 -37.11 55.47 -29.26
N LYS A 7 -37.28 55.06 -27.99
CA LYS A 7 -36.24 54.35 -27.22
C LYS A 7 -36.32 52.84 -27.49
N MET A 8 -35.43 52.32 -28.35
CA MET A 8 -35.16 50.88 -28.43
C MET A 8 -34.30 50.45 -27.24
N LYS A 9 -34.85 49.62 -26.34
CA LYS A 9 -34.08 48.94 -25.28
C LYS A 9 -33.30 47.78 -25.92
N LYS A 10 -31.97 47.87 -25.96
CA LYS A 10 -31.09 46.72 -26.26
C LYS A 10 -31.05 45.82 -25.02
N ASN A 11 -31.71 44.67 -25.08
CA ASN A 11 -31.52 43.60 -24.12
C ASN A 11 -30.23 42.85 -24.47
N TYR A 12 -29.16 43.11 -23.72
CA TYR A 12 -27.94 42.30 -23.77
C TYR A 12 -28.14 41.08 -22.87
N PHE A 13 -28.41 39.92 -23.48
CA PHE A 13 -28.39 38.65 -22.78
C PHE A 13 -26.93 38.21 -22.67
N ILE A 14 -26.28 38.53 -21.54
CA ILE A 14 -24.92 38.05 -21.24
C ILE A 14 -25.06 36.58 -20.85
N LEU A 15 -24.77 35.69 -21.78
CA LEU A 15 -24.61 34.26 -21.51
C LEU A 15 -23.29 34.08 -20.75
N PHE A 16 -23.37 33.99 -19.43
CA PHE A 16 -22.23 33.68 -18.57
C PHE A 16 -21.93 32.18 -18.70
N CYS A 17 -21.17 31.80 -19.74
CA CYS A 17 -20.60 30.46 -19.81
C CYS A 17 -19.59 30.30 -18.69
N LEU A 18 -20.02 29.71 -17.57
CA LEU A 18 -19.13 29.16 -16.55
C LEU A 18 -18.31 28.03 -17.17
N PHE A 19 -17.19 28.37 -17.80
CA PHE A 19 -16.12 27.41 -18.02
C PHE A 19 -15.53 27.09 -16.64
N ALA A 20 -16.07 26.06 -15.99
CA ALA A 20 -15.35 25.37 -14.94
C ALA A 20 -14.12 24.75 -15.61
N ALA A 21 -13.00 25.47 -15.61
CA ALA A 21 -11.72 24.89 -15.93
C ALA A 21 -11.46 23.80 -14.90
N GLN A 22 -11.74 22.55 -15.27
CA GLN A 22 -11.14 21.43 -14.57
C GLN A 22 -9.64 21.55 -14.83
N ALA A 23 -8.94 22.22 -13.92
CA ALA A 23 -7.49 22.13 -13.85
C ALA A 23 -7.19 20.66 -13.56
N SER A 24 -6.86 19.90 -14.60
CA SER A 24 -6.16 18.64 -14.43
C SER A 24 -4.85 19.01 -13.76
N ALA A 25 -4.72 18.72 -12.47
CA ALA A 25 -3.45 18.87 -11.78
C ALA A 25 -2.41 18.10 -12.61
N GLN A 26 -1.43 18.81 -13.14
CA GLN A 26 -0.34 18.17 -13.86
C GLN A 26 0.40 17.24 -12.89
N VAL A 27 0.71 16.03 -13.33
CA VAL A 27 1.43 15.04 -12.52
C VAL A 27 2.75 15.65 -12.04
N ASN A 28 3.00 15.57 -10.74
CA ASN A 28 4.23 16.05 -10.12
C ASN A 28 5.36 15.02 -10.32
N HIS A 29 5.96 15.03 -11.51
CA HIS A 29 7.02 14.10 -11.88
C HIS A 29 8.26 14.17 -10.97
N LYS A 30 8.54 15.32 -10.36
CA LYS A 30 9.68 15.47 -9.43
C LYS A 30 9.41 14.72 -8.13
N LEU A 31 8.21 14.85 -7.58
CA LEU A 31 7.80 14.11 -6.39
C LEU A 31 7.71 12.61 -6.68
N ALA A 32 7.12 12.23 -7.83
CA ALA A 32 7.06 10.83 -8.27
C ALA A 32 8.45 10.19 -8.29
N LYS A 33 9.42 10.80 -9.01
CA LYS A 33 10.82 10.32 -9.03
C LYS A 33 11.45 10.21 -7.64
N THR A 34 11.13 11.13 -6.73
CA THR A 34 11.65 11.09 -5.36
C THR A 34 11.11 9.87 -4.62
N ILE A 35 9.81 9.59 -4.75
CA ILE A 35 9.17 8.42 -4.13
C ILE A 35 9.73 7.13 -4.74
N ASP A 36 9.84 7.06 -6.07
CA ASP A 36 10.36 5.90 -6.78
C ASP A 36 11.78 5.56 -6.34
N SER A 37 12.67 6.56 -6.22
CA SER A 37 14.03 6.33 -5.73
C SER A 37 14.07 5.80 -4.29
N LEU A 38 13.15 6.24 -3.43
CA LEU A 38 13.06 5.73 -2.06
C LEU A 38 12.57 4.28 -2.04
N TYR A 39 11.57 3.97 -2.85
CA TYR A 39 11.04 2.63 -3.01
C TYR A 39 12.09 1.68 -3.59
N GLU A 40 12.82 2.07 -4.64
CA GLU A 40 13.91 1.26 -5.21
C GLU A 40 14.99 0.95 -4.16
N ALA A 41 15.39 1.94 -3.36
CA ALA A 41 16.34 1.74 -2.27
C ALA A 41 15.80 0.74 -1.23
N ASP A 42 14.54 0.91 -0.81
CA ASP A 42 13.83 0.04 0.13
C ASP A 42 13.75 -1.42 -0.37
N GLN A 43 13.32 -1.62 -1.62
CA GLN A 43 13.22 -2.95 -2.21
C GLN A 43 14.58 -3.60 -2.44
N SER A 44 15.59 -2.83 -2.85
CA SER A 44 16.93 -3.35 -3.13
C SER A 44 17.57 -4.03 -1.91
N VAL A 45 17.43 -3.44 -0.72
CA VAL A 45 17.99 -4.01 0.51
C VAL A 45 17.24 -5.26 0.96
N GLN A 46 15.93 -5.34 0.67
CA GLN A 46 15.10 -6.51 0.96
C GLN A 46 15.41 -7.66 0.01
N LEU A 47 15.48 -7.40 -1.30
CA LEU A 47 15.85 -8.38 -2.31
C LEU A 47 17.26 -8.91 -2.07
N ARG A 48 18.21 -8.02 -1.76
CA ARG A 48 19.58 -8.42 -1.45
C ARG A 48 19.66 -9.33 -0.23
N LEU A 49 18.91 -9.03 0.83
CA LEU A 49 18.88 -9.88 2.01
C LEU A 49 18.29 -11.26 1.69
N LYS A 50 17.22 -11.32 0.89
CA LYS A 50 16.63 -12.58 0.40
C LYS A 50 17.65 -13.42 -0.38
N GLU A 51 18.32 -12.83 -1.37
CA GLU A 51 19.38 -13.50 -2.14
C GLU A 51 20.47 -14.06 -1.23
N MET A 52 20.86 -13.31 -0.19
CA MET A 52 21.88 -13.73 0.77
C MET A 52 21.45 -14.95 1.59
N TYR A 53 20.18 -15.04 1.97
CA TYR A 53 19.65 -16.24 2.61
C TYR A 53 19.66 -17.46 1.66
N GLU A 54 19.25 -17.28 0.40
CA GLU A 54 19.21 -18.37 -0.60
C GLU A 54 20.61 -18.97 -0.85
N ARG A 55 21.64 -18.13 -0.92
CA ARG A 55 23.03 -18.55 -1.09
C ARG A 55 23.75 -18.93 0.22
N HIS A 56 23.04 -19.00 1.35
CA HIS A 56 23.60 -19.33 2.66
C HIS A 56 24.81 -18.45 3.03
N ALA A 57 24.69 -17.13 2.85
CA ALA A 57 25.76 -16.18 3.16
C ALA A 57 26.20 -16.25 4.63
N PRO A 58 27.47 -15.87 4.94
CA PRO A 58 27.95 -15.82 6.32
C PRO A 58 27.07 -14.95 7.24
N GLN A 59 26.92 -15.37 8.50
CA GLN A 59 26.04 -14.71 9.47
C GLN A 59 26.37 -13.23 9.69
N ASP A 60 27.65 -12.87 9.71
CA ASP A 60 28.05 -11.47 9.88
C ASP A 60 27.69 -10.60 8.67
N SER A 61 27.74 -11.17 7.46
CA SER A 61 27.24 -10.50 6.26
C SER A 61 25.72 -10.29 6.31
N LEU A 62 24.97 -11.30 6.78
CA LEU A 62 23.52 -11.19 6.97
C LEU A 62 23.17 -10.08 7.98
N LYS A 63 23.88 -10.01 9.12
CA LYS A 63 23.70 -8.95 10.12
C LYS A 63 24.01 -7.56 9.57
N MET A 64 25.07 -7.43 8.77
CA MET A 64 25.43 -6.18 8.12
C MET A 64 24.34 -5.73 7.13
N GLN A 65 23.84 -6.65 6.31
CA GLN A 65 22.76 -6.37 5.38
C GLN A 65 21.45 -6.02 6.10
N ASP A 66 21.12 -6.71 7.19
CA ASP A 66 19.95 -6.40 8.02
C ASP A 66 20.05 -5.01 8.66
N SER A 67 21.25 -4.61 9.10
CA SER A 67 21.51 -3.27 9.62
C SER A 67 21.33 -2.19 8.55
N LEU A 68 21.82 -2.45 7.33
CA LEU A 68 21.60 -1.56 6.18
C LEU A 68 20.10 -1.45 5.85
N LYS A 69 19.38 -2.57 5.83
CA LYS A 69 17.93 -2.60 5.61
C LYS A 69 17.19 -1.73 6.64
N LYS A 70 17.50 -1.89 7.92
CA LYS A 70 16.95 -1.07 9.01
C LYS A 70 17.24 0.42 8.80
N ALA A 71 18.47 0.78 8.45
CA ALA A 71 18.82 2.17 8.17
C ALA A 71 18.06 2.75 6.97
N THR A 72 17.91 1.98 5.89
CA THR A 72 17.13 2.38 4.71
C THR A 72 15.66 2.60 5.07
N TYR A 73 15.04 1.70 5.82
CA TYR A 73 13.65 1.83 6.26
C TYR A 73 13.46 3.04 7.18
N MET A 74 14.40 3.30 8.09
CA MET A 74 14.38 4.51 8.92
C MET A 74 14.44 5.79 8.08
N ASN A 75 15.29 5.83 7.06
CA ASN A 75 15.35 6.97 6.13
C ASN A 75 14.05 7.11 5.33
N GLY A 76 13.48 5.99 4.86
CA GLY A 76 12.18 5.94 4.18
C GLY A 76 11.05 6.50 5.05
N LEU A 77 10.97 6.11 6.32
CA LEU A 77 10.03 6.66 7.30
C LEU A 77 10.19 8.18 7.47
N LEU A 78 11.42 8.66 7.70
CA LEU A 78 11.69 10.09 7.90
C LEU A 78 11.28 10.92 6.69
N LEU A 79 11.57 10.45 5.48
CA LEU A 79 11.22 11.15 4.25
C LEU A 79 9.73 11.03 3.92
N SER A 80 9.10 9.89 4.23
CA SER A 80 7.65 9.72 4.07
C SER A 80 6.86 10.70 4.94
N LYS A 81 7.29 10.91 6.18
CA LYS A 81 6.70 11.94 7.06
C LYS A 81 6.84 13.35 6.49
N LYS A 82 8.01 13.69 5.93
CA LYS A 82 8.24 15.01 5.31
C LYS A 82 7.37 15.20 4.06
N ILE A 83 7.29 14.18 3.21
CA ILE A 83 6.43 14.18 2.02
C ILE A 83 4.97 14.36 2.45
N TYR A 84 4.51 13.57 3.43
CA TYR A 84 3.13 13.67 3.93
C TYR A 84 2.82 15.03 4.53
N ALA A 85 3.72 15.59 5.34
CA ALA A 85 3.55 16.92 5.91
C ALA A 85 3.47 18.05 4.86
N GLN A 86 4.17 17.88 3.73
CA GLN A 86 4.24 18.90 2.67
C GLN A 86 3.12 18.75 1.63
N TYR A 87 2.76 17.52 1.27
CA TYR A 87 1.88 17.23 0.13
C TYR A 87 0.60 16.49 0.50
N GLY A 88 0.44 16.05 1.75
CA GLY A 88 -0.50 15.00 2.10
C GLY A 88 -0.09 13.65 1.51
N TYR A 89 -1.03 12.72 1.39
CA TYR A 89 -0.77 11.46 0.69
C TYR A 89 -0.65 11.74 -0.82
N PRO A 90 0.48 11.38 -1.48
CA PRO A 90 0.66 11.52 -2.92
C PRO A 90 -0.24 10.53 -3.68
N THR A 91 -1.48 10.92 -3.95
CA THR A 91 -2.47 10.08 -4.67
C THR A 91 -2.08 9.80 -6.12
N GLU A 92 -2.75 8.85 -6.76
CA GLU A 92 -2.57 8.50 -8.17
C GLU A 92 -2.67 9.72 -9.10
N LYS A 93 -3.64 10.61 -8.87
CA LYS A 93 -3.80 11.85 -9.64
C LYS A 93 -2.60 12.81 -9.50
N MET A 94 -1.90 12.77 -8.37
CA MET A 94 -0.80 13.68 -8.06
C MET A 94 0.53 13.20 -8.65
N VAL A 95 0.83 11.91 -8.54
CA VAL A 95 2.17 11.37 -8.85
C VAL A 95 2.16 10.21 -9.84
N GLY A 96 0.99 9.75 -10.28
CA GLY A 96 0.81 8.52 -11.04
C GLY A 96 0.53 7.32 -10.13
N GLU A 97 0.01 6.23 -10.72
CA GLU A 97 -0.37 5.01 -10.01
C GLU A 97 0.81 4.37 -9.28
N ASP A 98 1.91 4.13 -10.01
CA ASP A 98 3.11 3.48 -9.47
C ASP A 98 3.68 4.23 -8.27
N ALA A 99 3.97 5.52 -8.42
CA ALA A 99 4.53 6.32 -7.34
C ALA A 99 3.59 6.45 -6.14
N SER A 100 2.27 6.48 -6.35
CA SER A 100 1.28 6.47 -5.28
C SER A 100 1.31 5.15 -4.49
N HIS A 101 1.44 4.02 -5.18
CA HIS A 101 1.60 2.71 -4.56
C HIS A 101 2.96 2.56 -3.86
N HIS A 102 4.04 3.02 -4.48
CA HIS A 102 5.38 3.05 -3.88
C HIS A 102 5.39 3.83 -2.56
N PHE A 103 4.66 4.95 -2.48
CA PHE A 103 4.51 5.69 -1.23
C PHE A 103 3.81 4.89 -0.14
N PHE A 104 2.77 4.14 -0.49
CA PHE A 104 2.14 3.20 0.44
C PHE A 104 3.14 2.15 0.95
N VAL A 105 3.98 1.58 0.08
CA VAL A 105 4.97 0.58 0.51
C VAL A 105 5.94 1.16 1.55
N LEU A 106 6.40 2.40 1.37
CA LEU A 106 7.24 3.09 2.36
C LEU A 106 6.54 3.28 3.71
N ILE A 107 5.24 3.60 3.71
CA ILE A 107 4.43 3.68 4.93
C ILE A 107 4.30 2.29 5.58
N GLN A 108 4.00 1.25 4.78
CA GLN A 108 3.87 -0.12 5.26
C GLN A 108 5.16 -0.61 5.94
N HIS A 109 6.33 -0.28 5.40
CA HIS A 109 7.64 -0.66 5.94
C HIS A 109 8.13 0.19 7.13
N SER A 110 7.31 1.13 7.61
CA SER A 110 7.63 2.02 8.73
C SER A 110 7.39 1.40 10.11
N ASP A 111 7.71 0.11 10.32
CA ASP A 111 7.42 -0.60 11.57
C ASP A 111 8.19 -0.08 12.80
N SER A 112 9.24 0.72 12.57
CA SER A 112 9.96 1.41 13.63
C SER A 112 9.17 2.56 14.26
N ASP A 113 8.05 2.99 13.65
CA ASP A 113 7.09 3.90 14.26
C ASP A 113 5.63 3.50 13.95
N PRO A 114 5.09 2.52 14.69
CA PRO A 114 3.71 2.06 14.49
C PRO A 114 2.66 3.17 14.65
N ARG A 115 2.96 4.25 15.38
CA ARG A 115 2.03 5.39 15.51
C ARG A 115 1.80 6.07 14.18
N PHE A 116 2.85 6.21 13.36
CA PHE A 116 2.71 6.77 12.02
C PHE A 116 1.84 5.87 11.12
N GLN A 117 2.00 4.54 11.20
CA GLN A 117 1.13 3.60 10.48
C GLN A 117 -0.34 3.73 10.93
N VAL A 118 -0.59 3.88 12.24
CA VAL A 118 -1.94 4.12 12.81
C VAL A 118 -2.52 5.44 12.29
N GLU A 119 -1.74 6.52 12.26
CA GLU A 119 -2.16 7.82 11.73
C GLU A 119 -2.52 7.75 10.24
N MET A 120 -1.83 6.93 9.45
CA MET A 120 -2.08 6.77 8.02
C MET A 120 -3.32 5.91 7.71
N LEU A 121 -3.72 5.02 8.62
CA LEU A 121 -4.83 4.10 8.41
C LEU A 121 -6.16 4.78 8.01
N PRO A 122 -6.67 5.81 8.74
CA PRO A 122 -7.90 6.52 8.33
C PRO A 122 -7.73 7.30 7.01
N VAL A 123 -6.51 7.74 6.69
CA VAL A 123 -6.21 8.43 5.42
C VAL A 123 -6.36 7.44 4.26
N LEU A 124 -5.76 6.26 4.36
CA LEU A 124 -5.87 5.22 3.33
C LEU A 124 -7.29 4.67 3.21
N ASP A 125 -8.03 4.53 4.31
CA ASP A 125 -9.44 4.13 4.27
C ASP A 125 -10.26 5.13 3.44
N MET A 126 -10.13 6.42 3.72
CA MET A 126 -10.82 7.48 2.98
C MET A 126 -10.43 7.51 1.50
N LEU A 127 -9.12 7.46 1.20
CA LEU A 127 -8.63 7.55 -0.18
C LEU A 127 -9.02 6.34 -1.02
N SER A 128 -8.98 5.14 -0.42
CA SER A 128 -9.31 3.90 -1.12
C SER A 128 -10.81 3.77 -1.43
N LYS A 129 -11.68 4.33 -0.57
CA LYS A 129 -13.13 4.44 -0.84
C LYS A 129 -13.46 5.40 -1.98
N ASN A 130 -12.60 6.39 -2.23
CA ASN A 130 -12.75 7.37 -3.30
C ASN A 130 -11.98 7.00 -4.58
N ALA A 131 -11.49 5.76 -4.70
CA ALA A 131 -10.69 5.28 -5.84
C ALA A 131 -9.46 6.16 -6.16
N ASN A 132 -8.85 6.76 -5.14
CA ASN A 132 -7.60 7.53 -5.27
C ASN A 132 -6.35 6.70 -4.99
N ILE A 133 -6.53 5.51 -4.41
CA ILE A 133 -5.53 4.45 -4.18
C ILE A 133 -6.23 3.08 -4.22
N SER A 134 -5.45 2.01 -4.34
CA SER A 134 -5.93 0.63 -4.22
C SER A 134 -6.51 0.31 -2.84
N ARG A 135 -7.68 -0.34 -2.78
CA ARG A 135 -8.23 -0.89 -1.52
C ARG A 135 -7.39 -2.01 -0.92
N LYS A 136 -6.54 -2.66 -1.73
CA LYS A 136 -5.59 -3.67 -1.24
C LYS A 136 -4.57 -3.04 -0.30
N ASP A 137 -4.08 -1.85 -0.63
CA ASP A 137 -3.08 -1.12 0.15
C ASP A 137 -3.62 -0.80 1.56
N TYR A 138 -4.89 -0.38 1.64
CA TYR A 138 -5.57 -0.26 2.93
C TYR A 138 -5.61 -1.57 3.72
N ALA A 139 -5.99 -2.68 3.07
CA ALA A 139 -6.09 -3.99 3.72
C ALA A 139 -4.75 -4.48 4.29
N TYR A 140 -3.65 -4.28 3.54
CA TYR A 140 -2.29 -4.58 3.99
C TYR A 140 -1.87 -3.72 5.18
N LEU A 141 -2.09 -2.40 5.11
CA LEU A 141 -1.74 -1.50 6.23
C LEU A 141 -2.58 -1.82 7.47
N TYR A 142 -3.87 -2.10 7.30
CA TYR A 142 -4.77 -2.48 8.39
C TYR A 142 -4.21 -3.66 9.16
N ASP A 143 -3.98 -4.80 8.51
CA ASP A 143 -3.48 -5.98 9.21
C ASP A 143 -2.09 -5.75 9.82
N ARG A 144 -1.20 -5.00 9.14
CA ARG A 144 0.12 -4.64 9.69
C ARG A 144 0.01 -3.84 10.99
N VAL A 145 -0.85 -2.82 11.01
CA VAL A 145 -1.15 -2.03 12.22
C VAL A 145 -1.68 -2.92 13.32
N GLN A 146 -2.61 -3.83 13.00
CA GLN A 146 -3.21 -4.73 13.99
C GLN A 146 -2.15 -5.66 14.58
N CYS A 147 -1.28 -6.27 13.78
CA CYS A 147 -0.17 -7.08 14.30
C CYS A 147 0.78 -6.26 15.19
N ASN A 148 1.16 -5.05 14.77
CA ASN A 148 2.06 -4.17 15.52
C ASN A 148 1.44 -3.63 16.83
N THR A 149 0.10 -3.58 16.91
CA THR A 149 -0.65 -3.07 18.07
C THR A 149 -1.39 -4.15 18.86
N ARG A 150 -1.13 -5.44 18.57
CA ARG A 150 -1.78 -6.62 19.20
C ARG A 150 -3.31 -6.68 19.02
N GLY A 151 -3.79 -6.14 17.90
CA GLY A 151 -5.16 -6.25 17.43
C GLY A 151 -5.45 -7.55 16.69
N LYS A 152 -6.55 -7.55 15.93
CA LYS A 152 -6.96 -8.67 15.06
C LYS A 152 -6.85 -8.26 13.60
N GLN A 153 -6.25 -9.13 12.78
CA GLN A 153 -6.24 -9.02 11.32
C GLN A 153 -7.64 -9.30 10.78
N LEU A 154 -8.00 -8.63 9.69
CA LEU A 154 -9.25 -8.88 8.96
C LEU A 154 -9.01 -9.64 7.66
N TYR A 155 -7.86 -9.43 7.02
CA TYR A 155 -7.60 -9.93 5.66
C TYR A 155 -6.52 -11.02 5.61
N GLY A 156 -5.79 -11.24 6.71
CA GLY A 156 -4.76 -12.28 6.83
C GLY A 156 -3.52 -12.00 5.97
N THR A 157 -3.20 -10.73 5.73
CA THR A 157 -2.03 -10.32 4.94
C THR A 157 -0.72 -10.40 5.70
N GLN A 158 -0.74 -10.58 7.03
CA GLN A 158 0.44 -10.84 7.86
C GLN A 158 0.46 -12.33 8.26
N PRO A 159 1.10 -13.21 7.47
CA PRO A 159 1.07 -14.63 7.72
C PRO A 159 1.83 -15.01 9.00
N THR A 160 1.38 -16.08 9.66
CA THR A 160 2.13 -16.74 10.73
C THR A 160 2.72 -18.04 10.20
N TYR A 161 4.03 -18.20 10.32
CA TYR A 161 4.73 -19.42 9.93
C TYR A 161 4.81 -20.37 11.11
N ASP A 162 4.75 -21.68 10.85
CA ASP A 162 5.10 -22.68 11.85
C ASP A 162 6.62 -22.68 12.16
N LYS A 163 7.04 -23.54 13.09
CA LYS A 163 8.46 -23.69 13.48
C LYS A 163 9.36 -24.12 12.31
N SER A 164 8.79 -24.70 11.26
CA SER A 164 9.48 -25.16 10.06
C SER A 164 9.42 -24.14 8.91
N GLY A 165 8.74 -23.00 9.11
CA GLY A 165 8.59 -21.97 8.09
C GLY A 165 7.47 -22.25 7.08
N ASN A 166 6.50 -23.12 7.40
CA ASN A 166 5.36 -23.42 6.54
C ASN A 166 4.14 -22.54 6.84
N LEU A 167 3.29 -22.38 5.82
CA LEU A 167 1.97 -21.73 5.91
C LEU A 167 0.81 -22.74 5.82
N PHE A 168 1.12 -24.03 5.68
CA PHE A 168 0.18 -25.13 5.58
C PHE A 168 0.61 -26.27 6.52
N ASP A 169 -0.35 -26.91 7.17
CA ASP A 169 -0.09 -28.03 8.08
C ASP A 169 0.17 -29.35 7.31
N SER A 170 0.47 -30.42 8.05
CA SER A 170 0.70 -31.75 7.47
C SER A 170 -0.49 -32.36 6.71
N ASN A 171 -1.70 -31.84 6.93
CA ASN A 171 -2.92 -32.22 6.20
C ASN A 171 -3.22 -31.24 5.05
N ASN A 172 -2.26 -30.40 4.69
CA ASN A 172 -2.35 -29.40 3.64
C ASN A 172 -3.40 -28.30 3.91
N LYS A 173 -3.79 -28.07 5.17
CA LYS A 173 -4.70 -26.99 5.57
C LYS A 173 -3.94 -25.72 5.91
N ILE A 174 -4.56 -24.57 5.68
CA ILE A 174 -3.97 -23.25 5.98
C ILE A 174 -3.70 -23.14 7.48
N ILE A 175 -2.49 -22.71 7.82
CA ILE A 175 -2.13 -22.27 9.17
C ILE A 175 -2.52 -20.79 9.27
N TYR A 176 -3.73 -20.54 9.73
CA TYR A 176 -4.21 -19.16 9.89
C TYR A 176 -3.45 -18.45 11.02
N PRO A 177 -3.16 -17.14 10.86
CA PRO A 177 -2.66 -16.33 11.96
C PRO A 177 -3.62 -16.42 13.16
N PRO A 178 -3.11 -16.58 14.40
CA PRO A 178 -3.97 -16.69 15.59
C PRO A 178 -4.75 -15.40 15.89
N ASP A 179 -4.31 -14.29 15.32
CA ASP A 179 -4.95 -12.99 15.36
C ASP A 179 -5.86 -12.71 14.14
N LEU A 180 -6.07 -13.66 13.24
CA LEU A 180 -7.07 -13.51 12.17
C LEU A 180 -8.49 -13.62 12.73
N ALA A 181 -9.29 -12.57 12.55
CA ALA A 181 -10.71 -12.61 12.85
C ALA A 181 -11.43 -13.49 11.83
N ASP A 182 -12.33 -14.36 12.29
CA ASP A 182 -13.27 -15.13 11.45
C ASP A 182 -12.62 -15.71 10.17
N PRO A 183 -11.77 -16.75 10.30
CA PRO A 183 -11.08 -17.36 9.17
C PRO A 183 -12.03 -17.94 8.12
N GLU A 184 -13.21 -18.40 8.51
CA GLU A 184 -14.20 -19.01 7.61
C GLU A 184 -14.72 -18.01 6.55
N ASN A 185 -14.81 -16.72 6.90
CA ASN A 185 -15.28 -15.67 5.99
C ASN A 185 -14.16 -14.74 5.50
N VAL A 186 -12.89 -15.10 5.67
CA VAL A 186 -11.76 -14.24 5.28
C VAL A 186 -11.75 -13.91 3.79
N ASP A 187 -12.03 -14.90 2.94
CA ASP A 187 -12.02 -14.70 1.49
C ASP A 187 -13.16 -13.80 0.99
N LYS A 188 -14.28 -13.75 1.73
CA LYS A 188 -15.35 -12.77 1.47
C LYS A 188 -14.82 -11.35 1.68
N ARG A 189 -14.16 -11.09 2.81
CA ARG A 189 -13.57 -9.76 3.11
C ARG A 189 -12.44 -9.42 2.14
N ARG A 190 -11.58 -10.38 1.80
CA ARG A 190 -10.49 -10.21 0.81
C ARG A 190 -11.04 -9.81 -0.56
N LYS A 191 -12.09 -10.49 -1.03
CA LYS A 191 -12.76 -10.17 -2.30
C LYS A 191 -13.35 -8.75 -2.28
N GLU A 192 -13.95 -8.31 -1.18
CA GLU A 192 -14.52 -6.96 -1.04
C GLU A 192 -13.49 -5.83 -1.22
N VAL A 193 -12.21 -6.09 -0.93
CA VAL A 193 -11.10 -5.13 -1.11
C VAL A 193 -10.21 -5.43 -2.32
N GLY A 194 -10.57 -6.41 -3.15
CA GLY A 194 -9.84 -6.78 -4.37
C GLY A 194 -8.62 -7.67 -4.16
N LEU A 195 -8.46 -8.27 -2.97
CA LEU A 195 -7.47 -9.33 -2.73
C LEU A 195 -7.98 -10.67 -3.27
N GLY A 196 -7.06 -11.50 -3.77
CA GLY A 196 -7.35 -12.89 -4.13
C GLY A 196 -7.52 -13.79 -2.90
N PRO A 197 -7.92 -15.06 -3.06
CA PRO A 197 -8.04 -16.01 -1.96
C PRO A 197 -6.78 -16.10 -1.09
N ILE A 198 -6.95 -16.31 0.21
CA ILE A 198 -5.83 -16.37 1.16
C ILE A 198 -4.92 -17.58 0.90
N GLU A 199 -5.49 -18.69 0.42
CA GLU A 199 -4.75 -19.88 0.03
C GLU A 199 -3.76 -19.59 -1.10
N GLU A 200 -4.23 -18.99 -2.20
CA GLU A 200 -3.39 -18.61 -3.34
C GLU A 200 -2.33 -17.59 -2.95
N TYR A 201 -2.69 -16.64 -2.08
CA TYR A 201 -1.74 -15.68 -1.54
C TYR A 201 -0.63 -16.38 -0.75
N TYR A 202 -0.96 -17.32 0.14
CA TYR A 202 0.04 -18.05 0.93
C TYR A 202 0.89 -18.98 0.05
N GLU A 203 0.32 -19.58 -0.99
CA GLU A 203 1.09 -20.31 -2.01
C GLU A 203 2.11 -19.40 -2.71
N SER A 204 1.71 -18.18 -3.10
CA SER A 204 2.61 -17.24 -3.77
C SER A 204 3.75 -16.74 -2.87
N ILE A 205 3.48 -16.55 -1.57
CA ILE A 205 4.51 -16.24 -0.57
C ILE A 205 5.53 -17.39 -0.51
N LEU A 206 5.06 -18.63 -0.38
CA LEU A 206 5.92 -19.80 -0.33
C LEU A 206 6.76 -19.97 -1.60
N GLN A 207 6.18 -19.71 -2.77
CA GLN A 207 6.90 -19.71 -4.04
C GLN A 207 7.99 -18.63 -4.08
N MET A 208 7.67 -17.41 -3.62
CA MET A 208 8.63 -16.31 -3.54
C MET A 208 9.80 -16.64 -2.61
N LEU A 209 9.54 -17.37 -1.52
CA LEU A 209 10.56 -17.84 -0.57
C LEU A 209 11.36 -19.05 -1.06
N GLY A 210 11.11 -19.55 -2.27
CA GLY A 210 11.78 -20.73 -2.83
C GLY A 210 11.37 -22.04 -2.14
N ARG A 211 10.19 -22.07 -1.50
CA ARG A 211 9.67 -23.18 -0.70
C ARG A 211 8.25 -23.54 -1.12
N PRO A 212 7.99 -23.88 -2.40
CA PRO A 212 6.64 -24.07 -2.91
C PRO A 212 5.87 -25.14 -2.10
N ARG A 213 4.56 -24.90 -1.91
CA ARG A 213 3.66 -25.81 -1.20
C ARG A 213 3.74 -27.21 -1.81
N GLN A 214 4.05 -28.21 -0.98
CA GLN A 214 4.04 -29.61 -1.40
C GLN A 214 2.61 -30.15 -1.28
N LYS A 215 1.89 -30.21 -2.39
CA LYS A 215 0.56 -30.85 -2.43
C LYS A 215 0.76 -32.37 -2.29
N ALA A 216 -0.03 -33.01 -1.43
CA ALA A 216 -0.01 -34.47 -1.32
C ALA A 216 -0.24 -35.08 -2.71
N LYS A 217 0.55 -36.09 -3.08
CA LYS A 217 0.29 -36.86 -4.29
C LYS A 217 -1.08 -37.50 -4.15
N THR A 218 -2.05 -37.05 -4.94
CA THR A 218 -3.28 -37.79 -5.17
C THR A 218 -2.88 -39.09 -5.88
N ASN A 219 -2.94 -40.20 -5.15
CA ASN A 219 -2.89 -41.55 -5.74
C ASN A 219 -4.20 -41.84 -6.47
#